data_AF-A0A4R0RT27-F1
#
_entry.id   AF-A0A4R0RT27-F1
#
_cell.length_a   1.000
_cell.length_b   1.000
_cell.length_c   1.000
_cell.angle_alpha   90.00
_cell.angle_beta   90.00
_cell.angle_gamma   90.00
#
_symmetry.space_group_name_H-M   'P 1'
#
loop_
_entity.id
_entity.type
_entity.pdbx_description
1 polymer ?
#
loop_
_entity_poly.entity_id
_entity_poly.type
_entity_poly.pdbx_seq_one_letter_code
_entity_poly.pdbx_strand_id
1 'polypeptide(L)'
;MYPKLVALDTDWTIFWGWLNENEWGKGPGAFSPTADNVEQRNYWEVQDRTNHNIACGMYAEIPKIIKDILSNGAKLAIVSRNTSKAMCDRVLWYYVVKDQHGNDKRLIDLVSFDEVYNADKTTHFRKIKGWTKFDYSDMILYDDEAFNNTVEMMLGVTFQVSRDQKGLTWENYQEGLDIWRRTKAIHSPWHGTNLNNYPKRKLIGYSGMDEGTIRELEAGGRRSDRKEAARWGFAVYIADDPRVAMYFNNWIKSYFPGTATTVCAIYARDGDIWDRMNKIWVPDSRNDIKQNGSSDFMLGWSEEDRNRQVAQWGVKKPYVLFSRHPNMGGGFPIPFPQRFNELVVYPQVQENLIVAVRMSNNDLGSASNVYYEGKVREWNITIPQETRNDFARFGENIN
;
A
#
# COMPACT_ATOMS: atom_id res chain seq x y z
N MET A 1 -4.72 11.98 16.43
CA MET A 1 -5.66 11.14 15.65
C MET A 1 -5.12 9.72 15.62
N TYR A 2 -6.00 8.73 15.70
CA TYR A 2 -5.65 7.31 15.81
C TYR A 2 -6.64 6.49 14.95
N PRO A 3 -6.23 5.38 14.30
CA PRO A 3 -7.13 4.53 13.50
C PRO A 3 -8.28 3.96 14.34
N LYS A 4 -9.42 3.66 13.72
CA LYS A 4 -10.55 3.01 14.43
C LYS A 4 -10.29 1.52 14.68
N LEU A 5 -9.46 0.90 13.85
CA LEU A 5 -9.11 -0.52 13.94
C LEU A 5 -7.63 -0.73 13.59
N VAL A 6 -6.96 -1.52 14.42
CA VAL A 6 -5.59 -1.99 14.19
C VAL A 6 -5.64 -3.52 14.09
N ALA A 7 -5.29 -4.02 12.91
CA ALA A 7 -5.21 -5.44 12.63
C ALA A 7 -3.76 -5.90 12.66
N LEU A 8 -3.53 -7.05 13.30
CA LEU A 8 -2.23 -7.69 13.42
C LEU A 8 -2.32 -9.09 12.80
N ASP A 9 -1.32 -9.46 11.98
CA ASP A 9 -1.06 -10.86 11.66
C ASP A 9 -0.49 -11.64 12.87
N THR A 10 -0.44 -12.96 12.77
CA THR A 10 0.03 -13.85 13.85
C THR A 10 1.49 -14.23 13.70
N ASP A 11 1.79 -15.13 12.77
CA ASP A 11 3.10 -15.76 12.61
C ASP A 11 4.10 -14.68 12.16
N TRP A 12 5.29 -14.62 12.77
CA TRP A 12 6.31 -13.60 12.51
C TRP A 12 5.89 -12.13 12.69
N THR A 13 4.68 -11.87 13.19
CA THR A 13 4.17 -10.53 13.51
C THR A 13 3.94 -10.36 15.01
N ILE A 14 3.01 -11.12 15.61
CA ILE A 14 2.78 -11.14 17.06
C ILE A 14 3.77 -12.06 17.76
N PHE A 15 4.12 -13.18 17.16
CA PHE A 15 5.05 -14.14 17.72
C PHE A 15 6.01 -14.68 16.66
N TRP A 16 7.22 -15.06 17.05
CA TRP A 16 8.15 -15.75 16.17
C TRP A 16 7.78 -17.23 16.06
N GLY A 17 8.17 -17.87 14.95
CA GLY A 17 7.86 -19.28 14.68
C GLY A 17 6.55 -19.48 13.93
N TRP A 18 6.38 -20.68 13.36
CA TRP A 18 5.22 -21.05 12.57
C TRP A 18 4.29 -21.99 13.34
N LEU A 19 3.02 -21.61 13.50
CA LEU A 19 1.98 -22.51 13.96
C LEU A 19 1.48 -23.37 12.80
N ASN A 20 2.10 -24.53 12.62
CA ASN A 20 1.75 -25.46 11.55
C ASN A 20 1.08 -26.73 12.12
N GLU A 21 -0.22 -26.90 11.87
CA GLU A 21 -0.97 -28.08 12.33
C GLU A 21 -0.50 -29.41 11.74
N ASN A 22 0.34 -29.36 10.69
CA ASN A 22 0.98 -30.54 10.11
C ASN A 22 2.28 -30.93 10.83
N GLU A 23 2.82 -30.07 11.69
CA GLU A 23 4.07 -30.30 12.44
C GLU A 23 3.83 -30.47 13.93
N TRP A 24 2.90 -29.70 14.51
CA TRP A 24 2.56 -29.76 15.93
C TRP A 24 1.70 -30.99 16.24
N GLY A 25 1.87 -31.57 17.44
CA GLY A 25 1.10 -32.72 17.89
C GLY A 25 1.27 -33.97 17.03
N LYS A 26 2.48 -34.23 16.50
CA LYS A 26 2.77 -35.40 15.65
C LYS A 26 3.61 -36.47 16.33
N GLY A 27 4.14 -36.19 17.53
CA GLY A 27 4.93 -37.15 18.28
C GLY A 27 4.08 -38.14 19.10
N PRO A 28 4.73 -39.12 19.75
CA PRO A 28 4.05 -40.08 20.62
C PRO A 28 3.27 -39.38 21.75
N GLY A 29 2.03 -39.82 21.97
CA GLY A 29 1.17 -39.25 23.02
C GLY A 29 0.46 -37.94 22.64
N ALA A 30 0.42 -37.58 21.35
CA ALA A 30 -0.30 -36.42 20.86
C ALA A 30 -1.79 -36.43 21.23
N PHE A 31 -2.31 -35.26 21.56
CA PHE A 31 -3.71 -35.03 21.87
C PHE A 31 -4.49 -34.65 20.59
N SER A 32 -5.80 -34.87 20.63
CA SER A 32 -6.73 -34.46 19.58
C SER A 32 -7.85 -33.61 20.20
N PRO A 33 -8.11 -32.39 19.71
CA PRO A 33 -7.55 -31.76 18.51
C PRO A 33 -6.09 -31.30 18.64
N THR A 34 -5.40 -31.03 17.51
CA THR A 34 -3.98 -30.63 17.46
C THR A 34 -3.65 -29.48 18.42
N ALA A 35 -4.54 -28.51 18.58
CA ALA A 35 -4.38 -27.36 19.47
C ALA A 35 -4.16 -27.74 20.95
N ASP A 36 -4.57 -28.93 21.40
CA ASP A 36 -4.32 -29.41 22.75
C ASP A 36 -2.87 -29.90 22.99
N ASN A 37 -2.03 -29.86 21.95
CA ASN A 37 -0.59 -30.07 22.06
C ASN A 37 0.20 -28.77 22.24
N VAL A 38 -0.44 -27.59 22.15
CA VAL A 38 0.21 -26.34 22.52
C VAL A 38 0.28 -26.26 24.04
N GLU A 39 1.49 -26.22 24.60
CA GLU A 39 1.71 -26.06 26.03
C GLU A 39 2.55 -24.81 26.35
N GLN A 40 2.27 -24.20 27.50
CA GLN A 40 3.03 -23.05 27.96
C GLN A 40 4.41 -23.47 28.46
N ARG A 41 5.46 -22.88 27.89
CA ARG A 41 6.84 -23.08 28.35
C ARG A 41 7.23 -22.05 29.39
N ASN A 42 6.91 -20.78 29.12
CA ASN A 42 7.15 -19.66 30.04
C ASN A 42 6.18 -18.50 29.71
N TYR A 43 6.43 -17.31 30.26
CA TYR A 43 5.56 -16.15 30.05
C TYR A 43 5.43 -15.75 28.58
N TRP A 44 6.51 -15.90 27.79
CA TRP A 44 6.59 -15.43 26.42
C TRP A 44 6.43 -16.56 25.40
N GLU A 45 6.62 -17.81 25.80
CA GLU A 45 6.78 -18.93 24.88
C GLU A 45 5.79 -20.06 25.14
N VAL A 46 5.33 -20.65 24.06
CA VAL A 46 4.64 -21.93 24.01
C VAL A 46 5.46 -22.91 23.18
N GLN A 47 5.28 -24.20 23.43
CA GLN A 47 5.97 -25.27 22.72
C GLN A 47 4.99 -26.41 22.39
N ASP A 48 5.36 -27.25 21.42
CA ASP A 48 4.64 -28.47 21.14
C ASP A 48 4.95 -29.51 22.22
N ARG A 49 3.91 -30.01 22.89
CA ARG A 49 4.00 -31.04 23.93
C ARG A 49 4.73 -32.30 23.48
N THR A 50 4.57 -32.68 22.21
CA THR A 50 5.12 -33.93 21.69
C THR A 50 6.54 -33.79 21.14
N ASN A 51 6.98 -32.55 20.91
CA ASN A 51 8.32 -32.21 20.45
C ASN A 51 8.69 -30.78 20.90
N HIS A 52 9.34 -30.66 22.05
CA HIS A 52 9.72 -29.37 22.64
C HIS A 52 10.73 -28.54 21.79
N ASN A 53 11.24 -29.08 20.67
CA ASN A 53 12.02 -28.29 19.71
C ASN A 53 11.14 -27.40 18.81
N ILE A 54 9.84 -27.69 18.72
CA ILE A 54 8.86 -26.87 18.01
C ILE A 54 8.27 -25.90 19.03
N ALA A 55 8.44 -24.60 18.80
CA ALA A 55 8.01 -23.55 19.71
C ALA A 55 7.66 -22.27 18.95
N CYS A 56 6.87 -21.40 19.60
CA CYS A 56 6.67 -20.02 19.18
C CYS A 56 6.60 -19.09 20.40
N GLY A 57 6.98 -17.83 20.24
CA GLY A 57 7.06 -16.89 21.35
C GLY A 57 6.64 -15.47 20.99
N MET A 58 5.86 -14.84 21.86
CA MET A 58 5.39 -13.47 21.72
C MET A 58 6.56 -12.50 21.67
N TYR A 59 6.59 -11.63 20.67
CA TYR A 59 7.61 -10.59 20.59
C TYR A 59 7.49 -9.61 21.77
N ALA A 60 8.65 -9.16 22.28
CA ALA A 60 8.74 -8.43 23.54
C ALA A 60 7.95 -7.10 23.58
N GLU A 61 7.73 -6.47 22.43
CA GLU A 61 7.04 -5.17 22.34
C GLU A 61 5.52 -5.29 22.15
N ILE A 62 5.00 -6.49 21.89
CA ILE A 62 3.56 -6.71 21.70
C ILE A 62 2.74 -6.23 22.90
N PRO A 63 3.07 -6.52 24.18
CA PRO A 63 2.26 -6.04 25.30
C PRO A 63 2.13 -4.50 25.33
N LYS A 64 3.20 -3.78 24.96
CA LYS A 64 3.20 -2.31 24.88
C LYS A 64 2.31 -1.83 23.73
N ILE A 65 2.36 -2.49 22.58
CA ILE A 65 1.56 -2.15 21.40
C ILE A 65 0.08 -2.40 21.65
N ILE A 66 -0.30 -3.55 22.20
CA ILE A 66 -1.70 -3.86 22.53
C ILE A 66 -2.26 -2.84 23.51
N LYS A 67 -1.49 -2.47 24.54
CA LYS A 67 -1.90 -1.42 25.48
C LYS A 67 -2.13 -0.07 24.79
N ASP A 68 -1.27 0.33 23.85
CA ASP A 68 -1.42 1.59 23.11
C ASP A 68 -2.67 1.58 22.22
N ILE A 69 -2.94 0.48 21.50
CA ILE A 69 -4.14 0.30 20.68
C ILE A 69 -5.41 0.52 21.52
N LEU A 70 -5.50 -0.18 22.65
CA LEU A 70 -6.67 -0.13 23.53
C LEU A 70 -6.81 1.22 24.23
N SER A 71 -5.70 1.83 24.67
CA SER A 71 -5.71 3.13 25.34
C SER A 71 -6.16 4.26 24.42
N ASN A 72 -5.97 4.10 23.10
CA ASN A 72 -6.45 5.04 22.09
C ASN A 72 -7.87 4.68 21.56
N GLY A 73 -8.52 3.67 22.14
CA GLY A 73 -9.91 3.30 21.83
C GLY A 73 -10.09 2.55 20.49
N ALA A 74 -9.01 2.12 19.85
CA ALA A 74 -9.09 1.34 18.62
C ALA A 74 -9.50 -0.11 18.90
N LYS A 75 -10.19 -0.71 17.94
CA LYS A 75 -10.49 -2.14 17.95
C LYS A 75 -9.25 -2.92 17.52
N LEU A 76 -8.85 -3.90 18.34
CA LEU A 76 -7.84 -4.88 17.97
C LEU A 76 -8.46 -5.97 17.11
N ALA A 77 -7.86 -6.25 15.96
CA ALA A 77 -8.21 -7.39 15.12
C ALA A 77 -7.01 -8.32 14.94
N ILE A 78 -7.26 -9.61 14.94
CA ILE A 78 -6.32 -10.62 14.47
C ILE A 78 -6.77 -11.01 13.06
N VAL A 79 -5.85 -10.89 12.11
CA VAL A 79 -6.11 -11.19 10.71
C VAL A 79 -4.98 -12.08 10.23
N SER A 80 -5.22 -13.38 10.06
CA SER A 80 -4.17 -14.35 9.74
C SER A 80 -4.61 -15.36 8.68
N ARG A 81 -3.64 -15.74 7.84
CA ARG A 81 -3.81 -16.80 6.83
C ARG A 81 -3.52 -18.20 7.35
N ASN A 82 -3.21 -18.34 8.63
CA ASN A 82 -2.98 -19.62 9.26
C ASN A 82 -4.19 -20.56 9.05
N THR A 83 -3.91 -21.84 8.78
CA THR A 83 -4.97 -22.83 8.51
C THR A 83 -5.65 -23.32 9.80
N SER A 84 -5.01 -23.14 10.95
CA SER A 84 -5.49 -23.67 12.23
C SER A 84 -5.86 -22.55 13.21
N LYS A 85 -7.07 -22.03 13.06
CA LYS A 85 -7.64 -21.05 13.98
C LYS A 85 -7.55 -21.48 15.45
N ALA A 86 -7.89 -22.73 15.74
CA ALA A 86 -7.85 -23.25 17.12
C ALA A 86 -6.45 -23.21 17.74
N MET A 87 -5.39 -23.40 16.95
CA MET A 87 -4.01 -23.26 17.43
C MET A 87 -3.65 -21.81 17.71
N CYS A 88 -3.95 -20.89 16.78
CA CYS A 88 -3.73 -19.46 17.00
C CYS A 88 -4.46 -18.98 18.27
N ASP A 89 -5.72 -19.33 18.44
CA ASP A 89 -6.52 -18.99 19.62
C ASP A 89 -5.89 -19.53 20.90
N ARG A 90 -5.38 -20.77 20.87
CA ARG A 90 -4.70 -21.39 22.02
C ARG A 90 -3.40 -20.67 22.37
N VAL A 91 -2.62 -20.26 21.39
CA VAL A 91 -1.40 -19.48 21.62
C VAL A 91 -1.72 -18.11 22.21
N LEU A 92 -2.67 -17.39 21.61
CA LEU A 92 -3.14 -16.08 22.08
C LEU A 92 -3.80 -16.14 23.48
N TRP A 93 -4.31 -17.31 23.88
CA TRP A 93 -4.82 -17.57 25.22
C TRP A 93 -3.70 -17.67 26.26
N TYR A 94 -2.55 -18.25 25.91
CA TYR A 94 -1.39 -18.36 26.80
C TYR A 94 -0.65 -17.03 26.97
N TYR A 95 -0.69 -16.17 25.95
CA TYR A 95 -0.08 -14.84 26.04
C TYR A 95 -0.92 -13.90 26.87
N VAL A 96 -0.32 -13.42 27.97
CA VAL A 96 -0.94 -12.45 28.87
C VAL A 96 -0.32 -11.07 28.65
N VAL A 97 -1.17 -10.07 28.49
CA VAL A 97 -0.78 -8.66 28.31
C VAL A 97 -1.62 -7.76 29.22
N LYS A 98 -1.21 -6.50 29.35
CA LYS A 98 -1.94 -5.49 30.12
C LYS A 98 -3.01 -4.83 29.25
N ASP A 99 -4.25 -4.77 29.75
CA ASP A 99 -5.31 -3.95 29.14
C ASP A 99 -5.06 -2.44 29.34
N GLN A 100 -5.96 -1.60 28.84
CA GLN A 100 -5.88 -0.14 28.99
C GLN A 100 -5.93 0.35 30.46
N HIS A 101 -6.41 -0.50 31.39
CA HIS A 101 -6.49 -0.21 32.82
C HIS A 101 -5.31 -0.81 33.61
N GLY A 102 -4.40 -1.53 32.95
CA GLY A 102 -3.26 -2.17 33.59
C GLY A 102 -3.57 -3.53 34.23
N ASN A 103 -4.71 -4.15 33.91
CA ASN A 103 -5.02 -5.51 34.36
C ASN A 103 -4.43 -6.54 33.42
N ASP A 104 -3.99 -7.67 33.97
CA ASP A 104 -3.59 -8.82 33.17
C ASP A 104 -4.81 -9.46 32.49
N LYS A 105 -4.71 -9.64 31.18
CA LYS A 105 -5.70 -10.28 30.33
C LYS A 105 -5.01 -11.19 29.34
N ARG A 106 -5.66 -12.28 28.96
CA ARG A 106 -5.21 -13.07 27.81
C ARG A 106 -5.36 -12.22 26.57
N LEU A 107 -4.41 -12.29 25.65
CA LEU A 107 -4.43 -11.48 24.44
C LEU A 107 -5.71 -11.73 23.65
N ILE A 108 -6.15 -12.99 23.55
CA ILE A 108 -7.39 -13.36 22.85
C ILE A 108 -8.64 -12.67 23.44
N ASP A 109 -8.69 -12.42 24.76
CA ASP A 109 -9.84 -11.77 25.41
C ASP A 109 -9.96 -10.26 25.04
N LEU A 110 -8.90 -9.69 24.46
CA LEU A 110 -8.84 -8.28 24.03
C LEU A 110 -9.15 -8.11 22.53
N VAL A 111 -9.21 -9.22 21.78
CA VAL A 111 -9.45 -9.22 20.33
C VAL A 111 -10.93 -8.96 20.05
N SER A 112 -11.20 -7.92 19.25
CA SER A 112 -12.56 -7.58 18.82
C SER A 112 -12.99 -8.32 17.55
N PHE A 113 -12.04 -8.64 16.67
CA PHE A 113 -12.29 -9.37 15.43
C PHE A 113 -11.19 -10.39 15.21
N ASP A 114 -11.57 -11.63 15.01
CA ASP A 114 -10.66 -12.76 14.99
C ASP A 114 -10.88 -13.53 13.69
N GLU A 115 -10.22 -13.04 12.64
CA GLU A 115 -10.34 -13.54 11.28
C GLU A 115 -9.07 -14.36 10.97
N VAL A 116 -9.10 -15.65 11.33
CA VAL A 116 -7.99 -16.60 11.10
C VAL A 116 -8.47 -17.71 10.18
N TYR A 117 -8.05 -17.66 8.91
CA TYR A 117 -8.30 -18.70 7.91
C TYR A 117 -7.49 -18.45 6.62
N ASN A 118 -7.20 -19.51 5.86
CA ASN A 118 -6.41 -19.40 4.64
C ASN A 118 -7.20 -18.77 3.47
N ALA A 119 -7.23 -17.44 3.41
CA ALA A 119 -7.77 -16.66 2.30
C ALA A 119 -6.97 -15.36 2.10
N ASP A 120 -7.19 -14.62 1.01
CA ASP A 120 -6.59 -13.29 0.88
C ASP A 120 -7.02 -12.37 2.03
N LYS A 121 -6.08 -11.55 2.51
CA LYS A 121 -6.34 -10.56 3.57
C LYS A 121 -7.46 -9.59 3.20
N THR A 122 -7.72 -9.37 1.91
CA THR A 122 -8.87 -8.57 1.46
C THR A 122 -10.22 -9.18 1.86
N THR A 123 -10.34 -10.51 1.90
CA THR A 123 -11.56 -11.20 2.35
C THR A 123 -11.81 -10.96 3.85
N HIS A 124 -10.75 -10.99 4.65
CA HIS A 124 -10.79 -10.70 6.08
C HIS A 124 -11.29 -9.28 6.33
N PHE A 125 -10.69 -8.29 5.66
CA PHE A 125 -11.08 -6.89 5.79
C PHE A 125 -12.50 -6.61 5.28
N ARG A 126 -12.98 -7.28 4.23
CA ARG A 126 -14.38 -7.18 3.79
C ARG A 126 -15.35 -7.66 4.87
N LYS A 127 -15.03 -8.74 5.57
CA LYS A 127 -15.83 -9.24 6.69
C LYS A 127 -15.82 -8.28 7.88
N ILE A 128 -14.65 -7.78 8.27
CA ILE A 128 -14.51 -6.75 9.31
C ILE A 128 -15.30 -5.48 8.97
N LYS A 129 -15.22 -4.96 7.73
CA LYS A 129 -16.03 -3.83 7.28
C LYS A 129 -17.53 -4.17 7.32
N GLY A 130 -17.90 -5.39 6.96
CA GLY A 130 -19.28 -5.89 7.07
C GLY A 130 -19.87 -5.72 8.47
N TRP A 131 -19.09 -6.05 9.51
CA TRP A 131 -19.46 -5.92 10.92
C TRP A 131 -19.38 -4.50 11.45
N THR A 132 -18.24 -3.83 11.25
CA THR A 132 -17.94 -2.52 11.85
C THR A 132 -18.57 -1.34 11.11
N LYS A 133 -18.79 -1.49 9.80
CA LYS A 133 -19.06 -0.40 8.85
C LYS A 133 -17.97 0.68 8.82
N PHE A 134 -16.80 0.46 9.41
CA PHE A 134 -15.69 1.41 9.32
C PHE A 134 -15.20 1.54 7.87
N ASP A 135 -14.69 2.72 7.53
CA ASP A 135 -14.00 2.90 6.27
C ASP A 135 -12.63 2.23 6.31
N TYR A 136 -12.20 1.66 5.19
CA TYR A 136 -10.89 1.00 5.12
C TYR A 136 -9.76 1.98 5.42
N SER A 137 -9.94 3.25 5.04
CA SER A 137 -9.00 4.31 5.38
C SER A 137 -8.90 4.57 6.89
N ASP A 138 -9.81 4.07 7.73
CA ASP A 138 -9.74 4.14 9.19
C ASP A 138 -9.06 2.89 9.81
N MET A 139 -8.49 2.01 8.99
CA MET A 139 -7.89 0.75 9.41
C MET A 139 -6.40 0.68 9.04
N ILE A 140 -5.62 -0.03 9.86
CA ILE A 140 -4.23 -0.37 9.58
C ILE A 140 -4.04 -1.88 9.71
N LEU A 141 -3.25 -2.49 8.82
CA LEU A 141 -2.73 -3.86 8.94
C LEU A 141 -1.21 -3.82 9.18
N TYR A 142 -0.76 -4.56 10.19
CA TYR A 142 0.64 -4.94 10.40
C TYR A 142 0.81 -6.43 10.10
N ASP A 143 1.79 -6.75 9.27
CA ASP A 143 2.00 -8.09 8.69
C ASP A 143 3.47 -8.23 8.27
N ASP A 144 4.09 -9.39 8.38
CA ASP A 144 5.49 -9.59 7.97
C ASP A 144 5.64 -9.88 6.46
N GLU A 145 4.56 -10.35 5.82
CA GLU A 145 4.58 -10.77 4.43
C GLU A 145 4.13 -9.63 3.49
N ALA A 146 5.10 -9.03 2.79
CA ALA A 146 4.86 -7.83 1.98
C ALA A 146 3.79 -8.00 0.88
N PHE A 147 3.52 -9.21 0.39
CA PHE A 147 2.46 -9.46 -0.61
C PHE A 147 1.05 -9.23 -0.06
N ASN A 148 0.88 -9.23 1.26
CA ASN A 148 -0.38 -8.88 1.91
C ASN A 148 -0.72 -7.37 1.77
N ASN A 149 0.20 -6.55 1.24
CA ASN A 149 -0.05 -5.15 0.86
C ASN A 149 -1.19 -4.97 -0.15
N THR A 150 -1.67 -6.07 -0.75
CA THR A 150 -2.90 -6.11 -1.55
C THR A 150 -4.09 -5.43 -0.85
N VAL A 151 -4.18 -5.44 0.50
CA VAL A 151 -5.24 -4.71 1.21
C VAL A 151 -5.15 -3.18 1.05
N GLU A 152 -3.94 -2.64 0.98
CA GLU A 152 -3.69 -1.22 0.71
C GLU A 152 -4.09 -0.86 -0.71
N MET A 153 -3.71 -1.73 -1.65
CA MET A 153 -3.96 -1.51 -3.07
C MET A 153 -5.43 -1.66 -3.45
N MET A 154 -6.12 -2.67 -2.92
CA MET A 154 -7.49 -2.98 -3.32
C MET A 154 -8.54 -2.28 -2.45
N LEU A 155 -8.28 -2.13 -1.15
CA LEU A 155 -9.29 -1.69 -0.19
C LEU A 155 -8.99 -0.33 0.42
N GLY A 156 -7.72 0.11 0.46
CA GLY A 156 -7.31 1.37 1.09
C GLY A 156 -7.04 1.29 2.58
N VAL A 157 -6.83 0.08 3.08
CA VAL A 157 -6.28 -0.13 4.42
C VAL A 157 -4.83 0.36 4.42
N THR A 158 -4.37 1.08 5.44
CA THR A 158 -2.92 1.37 5.53
C THR A 158 -2.17 0.08 5.84
N PHE A 159 -1.13 -0.23 5.07
CA PHE A 159 -0.32 -1.43 5.27
C PHE A 159 1.09 -1.07 5.72
N GLN A 160 1.52 -1.70 6.81
CA GLN A 160 2.88 -1.60 7.34
C GLN A 160 3.49 -2.99 7.46
N VAL A 161 4.61 -3.22 6.77
CA VAL A 161 5.30 -4.49 6.82
C VAL A 161 6.24 -4.57 8.03
N SER A 162 6.19 -5.67 8.79
CA SER A 162 7.14 -5.99 9.86
C SER A 162 8.32 -6.78 9.28
N ARG A 163 9.27 -6.05 8.71
CA ARG A 163 10.44 -6.64 8.04
C ARG A 163 11.40 -7.32 9.03
N ASP A 164 12.29 -8.15 8.47
CA ASP A 164 13.51 -8.67 9.11
C ASP A 164 13.29 -9.70 10.22
N GLN A 165 12.13 -10.36 10.25
CA GLN A 165 11.82 -11.45 11.21
C GLN A 165 11.94 -11.03 12.69
N LYS A 166 11.93 -9.72 12.96
CA LYS A 166 11.98 -9.15 14.32
C LYS A 166 10.60 -9.00 14.95
N GLY A 167 9.55 -9.38 14.22
CA GLY A 167 8.18 -9.13 14.63
C GLY A 167 7.77 -7.67 14.52
N LEU A 168 6.56 -7.40 14.99
CA LEU A 168 6.09 -6.03 15.12
C LEU A 168 6.77 -5.33 16.29
N THR A 169 7.75 -4.48 15.97
CA THR A 169 8.43 -3.61 16.92
C THR A 169 7.63 -2.32 17.17
N TRP A 170 7.93 -1.63 18.26
CA TRP A 170 7.34 -0.33 18.59
C TRP A 170 7.67 0.73 17.53
N GLU A 171 8.89 0.70 16.99
CA GLU A 171 9.30 1.60 15.91
C GLU A 171 8.47 1.36 14.64
N ASN A 172 8.38 0.09 14.20
CA ASN A 172 7.59 -0.30 13.04
C ASN A 172 6.10 0.03 13.22
N TYR A 173 5.58 -0.20 14.43
CA TYR A 173 4.24 0.17 14.82
C TYR A 173 3.98 1.68 14.70
N GLN A 174 4.86 2.52 15.26
CA GLN A 174 4.74 3.98 15.14
C GLN A 174 4.87 4.46 13.69
N GLU A 175 5.73 3.82 12.88
CA GLU A 175 5.85 4.12 11.46
C GLU A 175 4.53 3.88 10.71
N GLY A 176 3.86 2.75 10.98
CA GLY A 176 2.53 2.46 10.40
C GLY A 176 1.48 3.50 10.79
N LEU A 177 1.45 3.93 12.05
CA LEU A 177 0.56 5.01 12.52
C LEU A 177 0.85 6.33 11.82
N ASP A 178 2.13 6.64 11.59
CA ASP A 178 2.55 7.85 10.92
C ASP A 178 2.22 7.85 9.42
N ILE A 179 2.34 6.71 8.74
CA ILE A 179 1.85 6.55 7.36
C ILE A 179 0.34 6.82 7.32
N TRP A 180 -0.43 6.20 8.22
CA TRP A 180 -1.87 6.39 8.30
C TRP A 180 -2.25 7.87 8.50
N ARG A 181 -1.59 8.57 9.43
CA ARG A 181 -1.80 10.00 9.68
C ARG A 181 -1.50 10.84 8.43
N ARG A 182 -0.41 10.55 7.71
CA ARG A 182 -0.09 11.26 6.46
C ARG A 182 -1.10 10.99 5.35
N THR A 183 -1.60 9.76 5.24
CA THR A 183 -2.69 9.43 4.31
C THR A 183 -3.98 10.19 4.64
N LYS A 184 -4.32 10.32 5.92
CA LYS A 184 -5.44 11.17 6.34
C LYS A 184 -5.22 12.65 6.01
N ALA A 185 -3.99 13.15 6.12
CA ALA A 185 -3.66 14.54 5.87
C ALA A 185 -3.78 14.97 4.39
N ILE A 186 -3.80 14.01 3.46
CA ILE A 186 -3.99 14.27 2.02
C ILE A 186 -5.44 14.12 1.56
N HIS A 187 -6.38 13.83 2.46
CA HIS A 187 -7.78 13.66 2.10
C HIS A 187 -8.43 14.99 1.70
N SER A 188 -8.94 15.04 0.48
CA SER A 188 -9.83 16.06 -0.07
C SER A 188 -11.20 15.40 -0.30
N PRO A 189 -12.32 15.96 0.20
CA PRO A 189 -13.64 15.35 0.02
C PRO A 189 -14.00 15.09 -1.45
N TRP A 190 -14.73 14.01 -1.69
CA TRP A 190 -15.26 13.67 -3.01
C TRP A 190 -16.61 14.37 -3.26
N HIS A 191 -16.69 15.14 -4.34
CA HIS A 191 -17.88 15.89 -4.75
C HIS A 191 -18.30 15.57 -6.20
N GLY A 192 -17.99 14.36 -6.67
CA GLY A 192 -18.25 13.94 -8.05
C GLY A 192 -17.21 14.45 -9.05
N THR A 193 -17.50 14.30 -10.35
CA THR A 193 -16.57 14.58 -11.44
C THR A 193 -16.61 16.03 -11.95
N ASN A 194 -17.58 16.84 -11.51
CA ASN A 194 -17.68 18.23 -11.93
C ASN A 194 -16.55 19.07 -11.30
N LEU A 195 -15.63 19.55 -12.14
CA LEU A 195 -14.48 20.33 -11.72
C LEU A 195 -14.82 21.65 -11.00
N ASN A 196 -16.01 22.20 -11.21
CA ASN A 196 -16.46 23.41 -10.51
C ASN A 196 -16.66 23.18 -9.01
N ASN A 197 -16.80 21.92 -8.58
CA ASN A 197 -16.90 21.56 -7.16
C ASN A 197 -15.53 21.60 -6.45
N TYR A 198 -14.44 21.80 -7.20
CA TYR A 198 -13.07 21.83 -6.69
C TYR A 198 -12.42 23.18 -7.05
N PRO A 199 -12.65 24.23 -6.25
CA PRO A 199 -12.16 25.58 -6.56
C PRO A 199 -10.63 25.67 -6.53
N LYS A 200 -9.97 24.81 -5.74
CA LYS A 200 -8.51 24.71 -5.64
C LYS A 200 -7.90 23.65 -6.56
N ARG A 201 -8.68 23.08 -7.49
CA ARG A 201 -8.17 21.98 -8.33
C ARG A 201 -6.89 22.38 -9.05
N LYS A 202 -6.00 21.42 -9.24
CA LYS A 202 -4.76 21.59 -10.00
C LYS A 202 -4.66 20.52 -11.06
N LEU A 203 -4.52 20.92 -12.33
CA LEU A 203 -4.24 19.98 -13.41
C LEU A 203 -2.86 19.37 -13.17
N ILE A 204 -2.79 18.04 -13.09
CA ILE A 204 -1.54 17.32 -12.87
C ILE A 204 -1.10 16.49 -14.07
N GLY A 205 -1.91 16.38 -15.13
CA GLY A 205 -1.52 15.75 -16.39
C GLY A 205 -2.65 14.95 -17.04
N TYR A 206 -2.28 13.98 -17.87
CA TYR A 206 -3.19 13.22 -18.72
C TYR A 206 -2.88 11.73 -18.67
N SER A 207 -3.91 10.88 -18.70
CA SER A 207 -3.73 9.43 -18.68
C SER A 207 -4.68 8.74 -19.66
N GLY A 208 -4.14 7.84 -20.47
CA GLY A 208 -4.94 6.90 -21.27
C GLY A 208 -5.27 5.68 -20.43
N MET A 209 -6.55 5.41 -20.20
CA MET A 209 -6.99 4.35 -19.27
C MET A 209 -8.11 3.52 -19.89
N ASP A 210 -8.25 2.29 -19.41
CA ASP A 210 -9.41 1.46 -19.70
C ASP A 210 -10.66 1.98 -18.97
N GLU A 211 -11.82 1.68 -19.55
CA GLU A 211 -13.11 2.12 -19.03
C GLU A 211 -13.43 1.59 -17.62
N GLY A 212 -12.87 0.43 -17.23
CA GLY A 212 -12.98 -0.10 -15.86
C GLY A 212 -12.32 0.82 -14.86
N THR A 213 -11.05 1.13 -15.06
CA THR A 213 -10.28 2.07 -14.24
C THR A 213 -10.95 3.45 -14.18
N ILE A 214 -11.44 3.96 -15.31
CA ILE A 214 -12.11 5.27 -15.36
C ILE A 214 -13.34 5.28 -14.45
N ARG A 215 -14.20 4.26 -14.52
CA ARG A 215 -15.41 4.18 -13.68
C ARG A 215 -15.08 4.12 -12.19
N GLU A 216 -14.01 3.44 -11.80
CA GLU A 216 -13.58 3.40 -10.39
C GLU A 216 -13.14 4.78 -9.90
N LEU A 217 -12.38 5.52 -10.71
CA LEU A 217 -11.94 6.88 -10.39
C LEU A 217 -13.10 7.89 -10.40
N GLU A 218 -14.05 7.76 -11.33
CA GLU A 218 -15.27 8.57 -11.39
C GLU A 218 -16.24 8.31 -10.22
N ALA A 219 -16.06 7.18 -9.51
CA ALA A 219 -16.75 6.90 -8.25
C ALA A 219 -16.02 7.46 -7.01
N GLY A 220 -14.90 8.19 -7.19
CA GLY A 220 -14.05 8.67 -6.11
C GLY A 220 -13.15 7.58 -5.50
N GLY A 221 -13.03 6.44 -6.18
CA GLY A 221 -12.22 5.30 -5.76
C GLY A 221 -10.79 5.38 -6.31
N ARG A 222 -10.30 4.21 -6.71
CA ARG A 222 -8.93 3.97 -7.17
C ARG A 222 -8.93 2.84 -8.18
N ARG A 223 -7.89 2.77 -9.00
CA ARG A 223 -7.60 1.57 -9.80
C ARG A 223 -7.41 0.37 -8.88
N SER A 224 -8.19 -0.69 -9.10
CA SER A 224 -8.14 -1.93 -8.31
C SER A 224 -7.64 -3.16 -9.10
N ASP A 225 -7.34 -3.00 -10.39
CA ASP A 225 -6.83 -4.06 -11.24
C ASP A 225 -5.38 -4.48 -10.88
N ARG A 226 -5.17 -5.80 -10.86
CA ARG A 226 -3.90 -6.47 -10.54
C ARG A 226 -3.27 -7.21 -11.74
N LYS A 227 -3.90 -7.21 -12.90
CA LYS A 227 -3.40 -7.95 -14.06
C LYS A 227 -2.19 -7.28 -14.69
N GLU A 228 -2.12 -5.95 -14.59
CA GLU A 228 -1.12 -5.15 -15.28
C GLU A 228 -0.42 -4.19 -14.32
N ALA A 229 0.59 -4.70 -13.63
CA ALA A 229 1.58 -3.86 -12.99
C ALA A 229 2.51 -3.30 -14.06
N ALA A 230 2.61 -1.97 -14.13
CA ALA A 230 3.62 -1.32 -14.96
C ALA A 230 4.91 -1.11 -14.16
N ARG A 231 5.87 -0.38 -14.74
CA ARG A 231 7.25 -0.23 -14.26
C ARG A 231 7.38 0.15 -12.79
N TRP A 232 6.45 0.93 -12.27
CA TRP A 232 6.48 1.55 -10.94
C TRP A 232 5.40 1.00 -9.98
N GLY A 233 4.78 -0.14 -10.32
CA GLY A 233 3.75 -0.81 -9.52
C GLY A 233 2.32 -0.58 -10.02
N PHE A 234 1.34 -0.99 -9.21
CA PHE A 234 -0.08 -0.78 -9.52
C PHE A 234 -0.49 0.66 -9.21
N ALA A 235 -0.53 1.49 -10.24
CA ALA A 235 -0.82 2.91 -10.11
C ALA A 235 -1.55 3.42 -11.36
N VAL A 236 -1.96 4.68 -11.31
CA VAL A 236 -2.33 5.45 -12.50
C VAL A 236 -1.09 6.21 -12.95
N TYR A 237 -0.77 6.06 -14.24
CA TYR A 237 0.40 6.63 -14.89
C TYR A 237 -0.06 7.84 -15.71
N ILE A 238 0.55 9.00 -15.46
CA ILE A 238 0.09 10.30 -15.91
C ILE A 238 1.22 10.99 -16.66
N ALA A 239 1.03 11.25 -17.96
CA ALA A 239 1.93 12.05 -18.76
C ALA A 239 1.62 13.54 -18.59
N ASP A 240 2.66 14.40 -18.63
CA ASP A 240 2.48 15.85 -18.73
C ASP A 240 2.04 16.30 -20.12
N ASP A 241 2.39 15.53 -21.15
CA ASP A 241 2.02 15.76 -22.54
C ASP A 241 0.79 14.93 -22.96
N PRO A 242 -0.31 15.56 -23.44
CA PRO A 242 -1.52 14.84 -23.84
C PRO A 242 -1.27 13.90 -25.02
N ARG A 243 -0.27 14.16 -25.88
CA ARG A 243 0.08 13.29 -27.01
C ARG A 243 0.65 11.96 -26.52
N VAL A 244 1.43 11.98 -25.43
CA VAL A 244 1.97 10.77 -24.80
C VAL A 244 0.83 9.95 -24.18
N ALA A 245 -0.11 10.60 -23.51
CA ALA A 245 -1.31 9.92 -23.00
C ALA A 245 -2.15 9.29 -24.13
N MET A 246 -2.31 9.98 -25.26
CA MET A 246 -2.97 9.43 -26.46
C MET A 246 -2.22 8.23 -27.04
N TYR A 247 -0.88 8.28 -27.08
CA TYR A 247 -0.07 7.16 -27.53
C TYR A 247 -0.32 5.90 -26.67
N PHE A 248 -0.26 6.03 -25.35
CA PHE A 248 -0.53 4.90 -24.44
C PHE A 248 -1.98 4.43 -24.50
N ASN A 249 -2.94 5.35 -24.65
CA ASN A 249 -4.34 5.01 -24.86
C ASN A 249 -4.55 4.11 -26.09
N ASN A 250 -3.85 4.41 -27.19
CA ASN A 250 -3.91 3.62 -28.41
C ASN A 250 -3.12 2.32 -28.29
N TRP A 251 -1.98 2.35 -27.60
CA TRP A 251 -1.18 1.15 -27.30
C TRP A 251 -2.00 0.10 -26.53
N ILE A 252 -2.77 0.51 -25.51
CA ILE A 252 -3.68 -0.38 -24.77
C ILE A 252 -4.70 -1.04 -25.72
N LYS A 253 -5.31 -0.28 -26.64
CA LYS A 253 -6.27 -0.83 -27.62
C LYS A 253 -5.63 -1.88 -28.54
N SER A 254 -4.37 -1.67 -28.93
CA SER A 254 -3.64 -2.59 -29.79
C SER A 254 -3.24 -3.87 -29.06
N TYR A 255 -2.84 -3.77 -27.79
CA TYR A 255 -2.39 -4.92 -27.01
C TYR A 255 -3.56 -5.72 -26.42
N PHE A 256 -4.68 -5.06 -26.12
CA PHE A 256 -5.90 -5.66 -25.59
C PHE A 256 -7.10 -5.35 -26.50
N PRO A 257 -7.23 -6.09 -27.62
CA PRO A 257 -8.33 -5.87 -28.56
C PRO A 257 -9.70 -5.97 -27.88
N GLY A 258 -10.53 -4.95 -28.10
CA GLY A 258 -11.87 -4.86 -27.49
C GLY A 258 -11.92 -4.09 -26.17
N THR A 259 -10.79 -3.71 -25.58
CA THR A 259 -10.76 -2.81 -24.42
C THR A 259 -11.16 -1.41 -24.85
N ALA A 260 -12.26 -0.89 -24.30
CA ALA A 260 -12.63 0.51 -24.44
C ALA A 260 -11.68 1.36 -23.60
N THR A 261 -11.02 2.34 -24.22
CA THR A 261 -10.09 3.25 -23.54
C THR A 261 -10.39 4.70 -23.90
N THR A 262 -10.19 5.59 -22.94
CA THR A 262 -10.38 7.03 -23.06
C THR A 262 -9.21 7.77 -22.41
N VAL A 263 -8.77 8.86 -23.03
CA VAL A 263 -7.82 9.78 -22.37
C VAL A 263 -8.58 10.65 -21.39
N CYS A 264 -8.08 10.74 -20.17
CA CYS A 264 -8.61 11.61 -19.14
C CYS A 264 -7.59 12.68 -18.76
N ALA A 265 -8.07 13.90 -18.52
CA ALA A 265 -7.34 14.91 -17.77
C ALA A 265 -7.45 14.57 -16.28
N ILE A 266 -6.32 14.62 -15.58
CA ILE A 266 -6.21 14.24 -14.18
C ILE A 266 -5.92 15.49 -13.35
N TYR A 267 -6.71 15.70 -12.31
CA TYR A 267 -6.56 16.83 -11.40
C TYR A 267 -6.36 16.34 -9.98
N ALA A 268 -5.53 17.06 -9.22
CA ALA A 268 -5.67 17.07 -7.78
C ALA A 268 -6.93 17.90 -7.43
N ARG A 269 -7.80 17.36 -6.58
CA ARG A 269 -9.02 18.02 -6.08
C ARG A 269 -8.70 19.27 -5.26
N ASP A 270 -7.55 19.28 -4.59
CA ASP A 270 -7.05 20.41 -3.83
C ASP A 270 -5.55 20.61 -4.09
N GLY A 271 -5.22 21.74 -4.72
CA GLY A 271 -3.87 22.11 -5.11
C GLY A 271 -2.97 22.43 -3.91
N ASP A 272 -3.51 22.90 -2.79
CA ASP A 272 -2.72 23.15 -1.59
C ASP A 272 -2.34 21.83 -0.89
N ILE A 273 -3.23 20.82 -0.96
CA ILE A 273 -2.91 19.45 -0.54
C ILE A 273 -1.84 18.88 -1.45
N TRP A 274 -2.04 19.03 -2.77
CA TRP A 274 -1.05 18.60 -3.75
C TRP A 274 0.30 19.19 -3.42
N ASP A 275 0.45 20.50 -3.31
CA ASP A 275 1.75 21.15 -3.16
C ASP A 275 2.52 20.70 -1.91
N ARG A 276 1.83 20.46 -0.79
CA ARG A 276 2.47 20.02 0.46
C ARG A 276 2.72 18.52 0.57
N MET A 277 2.02 17.67 -0.19
CA MET A 277 2.23 16.23 -0.09
C MET A 277 3.59 15.80 -0.66
N ASN A 278 4.08 14.66 -0.21
CA ASN A 278 5.38 14.13 -0.61
C ASN A 278 5.42 13.78 -2.10
N LYS A 279 6.48 14.23 -2.78
CA LYS A 279 6.73 13.95 -4.20
C LYS A 279 8.21 13.75 -4.42
N ILE A 280 8.55 12.82 -5.30
CA ILE A 280 9.94 12.55 -5.61
C ILE A 280 10.13 12.30 -7.10
N TRP A 281 11.23 12.77 -7.66
CA TRP A 281 11.67 12.38 -8.99
C TRP A 281 12.73 11.29 -8.89
N VAL A 282 12.49 10.13 -9.49
CA VAL A 282 13.43 9.01 -9.49
C VAL A 282 14.09 8.83 -10.85
N PRO A 283 15.37 8.41 -10.89
CA PRO A 283 16.06 8.18 -12.15
C PRO A 283 15.56 6.87 -12.80
N ASP A 284 15.24 6.91 -14.09
CA ASP A 284 14.71 5.75 -14.82
C ASP A 284 15.72 4.58 -14.95
N SER A 285 17.01 4.86 -14.76
CA SER A 285 18.07 3.86 -14.82
C SER A 285 18.11 2.92 -13.60
N ARG A 286 17.42 3.23 -12.51
CA ARG A 286 17.40 2.41 -11.28
C ARG A 286 16.42 1.25 -11.42
N ASN A 287 16.93 0.07 -11.79
CA ASN A 287 16.12 -1.14 -11.92
C ASN A 287 15.73 -1.76 -10.57
N ASP A 288 16.48 -1.47 -9.51
CA ASP A 288 16.27 -1.97 -8.14
C ASP A 288 15.01 -1.40 -7.46
N ILE A 289 14.46 -0.31 -7.99
CA ILE A 289 13.19 0.29 -7.52
C ILE A 289 12.01 0.05 -8.48
N LYS A 290 12.24 -0.68 -9.58
CA LYS A 290 11.18 -1.05 -10.52
C LYS A 290 10.43 -2.27 -10.02
N GLN A 291 9.18 -2.38 -10.46
CA GLN A 291 8.31 -3.48 -10.10
C GLN A 291 8.83 -4.82 -10.64
N ASN A 292 8.84 -5.85 -9.79
CA ASN A 292 9.04 -7.22 -10.20
C ASN A 292 7.69 -7.97 -10.19
N GLY A 293 7.12 -8.19 -11.36
CA GLY A 293 5.82 -8.85 -11.54
C GLY A 293 5.86 -10.37 -11.70
N SER A 294 6.95 -11.05 -11.31
CA SER A 294 7.09 -12.50 -11.52
C SER A 294 6.19 -13.36 -10.64
N SER A 295 5.80 -12.86 -9.46
CA SER A 295 4.82 -13.47 -8.55
C SER A 295 4.28 -12.42 -7.59
N ASP A 296 3.16 -12.69 -6.94
CA ASP A 296 2.60 -11.81 -5.89
C ASP A 296 3.60 -11.53 -4.76
N PHE A 297 4.40 -12.55 -4.40
CA PHE A 297 5.50 -12.42 -3.44
C PHE A 297 6.53 -11.39 -3.90
N MET A 298 7.09 -11.57 -5.10
CA MET A 298 8.09 -10.64 -5.66
C MET A 298 7.51 -9.24 -5.87
N LEU A 299 6.20 -9.17 -6.15
CA LEU A 299 5.48 -7.93 -6.34
C LEU A 299 5.45 -7.13 -5.03
N GLY A 300 4.92 -7.70 -3.94
CA GLY A 300 4.88 -7.01 -2.65
C GLY A 300 6.26 -6.58 -2.16
N TRP A 301 7.26 -7.46 -2.28
CA TRP A 301 8.63 -7.17 -1.84
C TRP A 301 9.32 -6.09 -2.68
N SER A 302 9.12 -6.05 -4.00
CA SER A 302 9.69 -4.97 -4.82
C SER A 302 9.02 -3.61 -4.58
N GLU A 303 7.73 -3.57 -4.21
CA GLU A 303 7.10 -2.32 -3.76
C GLU A 303 7.69 -1.84 -2.43
N GLU A 304 7.92 -2.76 -1.50
CA GLU A 304 8.55 -2.44 -0.23
C GLU A 304 10.00 -1.95 -0.40
N ASP A 305 10.79 -2.61 -1.24
CA ASP A 305 12.16 -2.18 -1.52
C ASP A 305 12.21 -0.80 -2.17
N ARG A 306 11.26 -0.49 -3.07
CA ARG A 306 11.09 0.86 -3.62
C ARG A 306 10.78 1.88 -2.52
N ASN A 307 9.85 1.59 -1.62
CA ASN A 307 9.49 2.50 -0.53
C ASN A 307 10.69 2.78 0.39
N ARG A 308 11.47 1.75 0.72
CA ARG A 308 12.68 1.90 1.53
C ARG A 308 13.73 2.76 0.84
N GLN A 309 13.95 2.57 -0.45
CA GLN A 309 14.88 3.41 -1.21
C GLN A 309 14.41 4.85 -1.29
N VAL A 310 13.11 5.08 -1.49
CA VAL A 310 12.53 6.43 -1.49
C VAL A 310 12.69 7.10 -0.11
N ALA A 311 12.54 6.35 0.97
CA ALA A 311 12.76 6.83 2.32
C ALA A 311 14.22 7.25 2.58
N GLN A 312 15.21 6.62 1.96
CA GLN A 312 16.61 7.03 2.05
C GLN A 312 16.86 8.42 1.44
N TRP A 313 16.02 8.86 0.50
CA TRP A 313 16.04 10.22 -0.04
C TRP A 313 15.18 11.21 0.76
N GLY A 314 14.70 10.81 1.94
CA GLY A 314 13.94 11.67 2.85
C GLY A 314 12.45 11.77 2.53
N VAL A 315 11.93 10.96 1.61
CA VAL A 315 10.52 10.98 1.18
C VAL A 315 9.79 9.76 1.72
N LYS A 316 8.64 9.94 2.38
CA LYS A 316 7.89 8.84 3.02
C LYS A 316 6.51 8.66 2.40
N LYS A 317 5.93 7.44 2.51
CA LYS A 317 4.55 7.17 2.08
C LYS A 317 3.51 8.03 2.85
N PRO A 318 2.39 8.41 2.21
CA PRO A 318 2.13 8.30 0.77
C PRO A 318 2.92 9.36 0.01
N TYR A 319 3.36 9.04 -1.20
CA TYR A 319 4.04 9.96 -2.13
C TYR A 319 3.56 9.75 -3.56
N VAL A 320 3.88 10.69 -4.45
CA VAL A 320 3.83 10.47 -5.90
C VAL A 320 5.24 10.45 -6.48
N LEU A 321 5.44 9.68 -7.55
CA LEU A 321 6.74 9.45 -8.16
C LEU A 321 6.75 10.03 -9.58
N PHE A 322 7.75 10.86 -9.87
CA PHE A 322 8.03 11.37 -11.20
C PHE A 322 9.20 10.58 -11.80
N SER A 323 9.16 10.34 -13.10
CA SER A 323 10.28 9.76 -13.82
C SER A 323 10.38 10.35 -15.23
N ARG A 324 11.57 10.25 -15.81
CA ARG A 324 11.88 10.76 -17.15
C ARG A 324 12.42 9.63 -18.01
N HIS A 325 11.76 9.38 -19.14
CA HIS A 325 11.93 8.18 -19.93
C HIS A 325 12.49 8.47 -21.32
N PRO A 326 13.33 7.59 -21.87
CA PRO A 326 13.76 7.70 -23.25
C PRO A 326 12.57 7.59 -24.23
N ASN A 327 12.72 8.15 -25.43
CA ASN A 327 11.81 7.91 -26.55
C ASN A 327 11.58 6.39 -26.76
N MET A 328 10.33 6.00 -27.04
CA MET A 328 9.93 4.59 -27.19
C MET A 328 9.99 4.05 -28.63
N GLY A 329 10.66 4.76 -29.55
CA GLY A 329 10.85 4.36 -30.93
C GLY A 329 9.81 4.93 -31.90
N GLY A 330 9.61 4.21 -33.01
CA GLY A 330 8.78 4.65 -34.13
C GLY A 330 7.32 4.91 -33.73
N GLY A 331 6.76 6.03 -34.19
CA GLY A 331 5.39 6.43 -33.89
C GLY A 331 5.17 7.06 -32.52
N PHE A 332 6.21 7.13 -31.66
CA PHE A 332 6.13 7.85 -30.39
C PHE A 332 6.12 9.37 -30.65
N PRO A 333 5.24 10.15 -29.97
CA PRO A 333 5.02 11.56 -30.30
C PRO A 333 6.16 12.51 -29.88
N ILE A 334 7.07 12.04 -29.03
CA ILE A 334 8.23 12.82 -28.56
C ILE A 334 9.43 12.44 -29.43
N PRO A 335 10.02 13.36 -30.22
CA PRO A 335 11.09 13.02 -31.16
C PRO A 335 12.35 12.50 -30.46
N PHE A 336 13.03 11.50 -31.03
CA PHE A 336 14.38 11.13 -30.58
C PHE A 336 15.37 12.27 -30.83
N PRO A 337 16.32 12.59 -29.92
CA PRO A 337 16.64 11.90 -28.66
C PRO A 337 15.92 12.46 -27.42
N GLN A 338 14.84 13.24 -27.59
CA GLN A 338 14.13 13.83 -26.46
C GLN A 338 13.47 12.76 -25.59
N ARG A 339 13.33 13.10 -24.31
CA ARG A 339 12.73 12.26 -23.28
C ARG A 339 11.34 12.79 -22.90
N PHE A 340 10.52 11.93 -22.34
CA PHE A 340 9.18 12.29 -21.87
C PHE A 340 9.06 12.09 -20.36
N ASN A 341 8.13 12.80 -19.72
CA ASN A 341 7.90 12.66 -18.28
C ASN A 341 6.67 11.81 -17.99
N GLU A 342 6.73 11.15 -16.86
CA GLU A 342 5.63 10.35 -16.32
C GLU A 342 5.53 10.58 -14.81
N LEU A 343 4.30 10.68 -14.33
CA LEU A 343 3.92 10.79 -12.93
C LEU A 343 3.12 9.54 -12.55
N VAL A 344 3.48 8.92 -11.43
CA VAL A 344 2.88 7.71 -10.90
C VAL A 344 2.11 8.06 -9.63
N VAL A 345 0.80 7.84 -9.67
CA VAL A 345 -0.10 8.11 -8.54
C VAL A 345 -0.63 6.81 -7.96
N TYR A 346 -0.20 6.48 -6.75
CA TYR A 346 -0.58 5.24 -6.06
C TYR A 346 -2.01 5.28 -5.51
N PRO A 347 -2.65 4.13 -5.27
CA PRO A 347 -4.09 4.05 -4.96
C PRO A 347 -4.53 4.87 -3.74
N GLN A 348 -3.68 4.98 -2.71
CA GLN A 348 -3.94 5.84 -1.54
C GLN A 348 -4.08 7.32 -1.93
N VAL A 349 -3.30 7.80 -2.89
CA VAL A 349 -3.37 9.19 -3.36
C VAL A 349 -4.57 9.36 -4.29
N GLN A 350 -4.85 8.36 -5.13
CA GLN A 350 -5.99 8.38 -6.07
C GLN A 350 -7.31 8.67 -5.35
N GLU A 351 -7.70 7.81 -4.41
CA GLU A 351 -8.99 7.97 -3.72
C GLU A 351 -9.04 9.22 -2.84
N ASN A 352 -7.90 9.66 -2.27
CA ASN A 352 -7.86 10.75 -1.31
C ASN A 352 -7.71 12.13 -1.95
N LEU A 353 -7.21 12.22 -3.18
CA LEU A 353 -6.88 13.52 -3.77
C LEU A 353 -7.22 13.68 -5.25
N ILE A 354 -7.49 12.63 -6.01
CA ILE A 354 -7.54 12.74 -7.47
C ILE A 354 -8.97 12.77 -8.02
N VAL A 355 -9.19 13.56 -9.06
CA VAL A 355 -10.37 13.47 -9.92
C VAL A 355 -9.93 13.32 -11.36
N ALA A 356 -10.53 12.36 -12.07
CA ALA A 356 -10.31 12.12 -13.49
C ALA A 356 -11.51 12.65 -14.29
N VAL A 357 -11.23 13.32 -15.41
CA VAL A 357 -12.24 13.86 -16.31
C VAL A 357 -11.94 13.38 -17.73
N ARG A 358 -12.89 12.68 -18.34
CA ARG A 358 -12.79 12.21 -19.73
C ARG A 358 -12.61 13.38 -20.68
N MET A 359 -11.76 13.20 -21.69
CA MET A 359 -11.50 14.23 -22.70
C MET A 359 -12.14 13.86 -24.03
N SER A 360 -12.78 14.83 -24.67
CA SER A 360 -13.19 14.75 -26.07
C SER A 360 -12.00 14.98 -27.01
N ASN A 361 -12.19 14.71 -28.31
CA ASN A 361 -11.17 15.04 -29.33
C ASN A 361 -10.86 16.54 -29.38
N ASN A 362 -11.85 17.39 -29.12
CA ASN A 362 -11.66 18.85 -29.07
C ASN A 362 -10.83 19.25 -27.85
N ASP A 363 -11.10 18.65 -26.69
CA ASP A 363 -10.32 18.90 -25.47
C ASP A 363 -8.85 18.51 -25.70
N LEU A 364 -8.61 17.33 -26.27
CA LEU A 364 -7.26 16.85 -26.61
C LEU A 364 -6.54 17.77 -27.60
N GLY A 365 -7.23 18.27 -28.62
CA GLY A 365 -6.66 19.20 -29.60
C GLY A 365 -6.28 20.57 -29.01
N SER A 366 -6.87 20.94 -27.87
CA SER A 366 -6.61 22.20 -27.16
C SER A 366 -5.72 22.06 -25.92
N ALA A 367 -5.43 20.84 -25.50
CA ALA A 367 -4.70 20.55 -24.27
C ALA A 367 -3.23 20.97 -24.36
N SER A 368 -2.75 21.65 -23.31
CA SER A 368 -1.35 22.07 -23.20
C SER A 368 -0.54 21.08 -22.39
N ASN A 369 0.77 21.02 -22.65
CA ASN A 369 1.70 20.27 -21.81
C ASN A 369 1.84 20.94 -20.43
N VAL A 370 1.90 20.14 -19.37
CA VAL A 370 2.03 20.60 -17.97
C VAL A 370 3.49 20.97 -17.61
N TYR A 371 4.47 20.39 -18.30
CA TYR A 371 5.91 20.58 -18.16
C TYR A 371 6.43 20.32 -16.73
N TYR A 372 6.47 19.06 -16.30
CA TYR A 372 6.81 18.70 -14.91
C TYR A 372 8.19 19.22 -14.46
N GLU A 373 9.17 19.29 -15.34
CA GLU A 373 10.49 19.86 -15.03
C GLU A 373 10.41 21.33 -14.59
N GLY A 374 9.44 22.10 -15.10
CA GLY A 374 9.18 23.47 -14.69
C GLY A 374 8.41 23.58 -13.37
N LYS A 375 7.97 22.46 -12.80
CA LYS A 375 7.12 22.38 -11.60
C LYS A 375 7.86 21.94 -10.35
N VAL A 376 9.15 21.61 -10.44
CA VAL A 376 9.95 21.10 -9.30
C VAL A 376 9.84 21.99 -8.07
N ARG A 377 10.10 23.29 -8.21
CA ARG A 377 10.00 24.25 -7.10
C ARG A 377 8.57 24.53 -6.70
N GLU A 378 7.66 24.68 -7.66
CA GLU A 378 6.24 25.00 -7.41
C GLU A 378 5.54 23.89 -6.61
N TRP A 379 5.80 22.63 -6.97
CA TRP A 379 5.15 21.46 -6.38
C TRP A 379 5.99 20.80 -5.29
N ASN A 380 7.08 21.44 -4.86
CA ASN A 380 7.98 20.94 -3.82
C ASN A 380 8.42 19.49 -4.07
N ILE A 381 8.92 19.22 -5.29
CA ILE A 381 9.35 17.88 -5.70
C ILE A 381 10.78 17.63 -5.20
N THR A 382 10.99 16.56 -4.44
CA THR A 382 12.33 16.12 -4.04
C THR A 382 13.07 15.55 -5.25
N ILE A 383 14.27 16.07 -5.53
CA ILE A 383 15.15 15.60 -6.60
C ILE A 383 16.46 15.05 -6.00
N PRO A 384 16.60 13.73 -5.86
CA PRO A 384 17.85 13.08 -5.47
C PRO A 384 19.03 13.44 -6.39
N GLN A 385 20.25 13.35 -5.87
CA GLN A 385 21.45 13.68 -6.65
C GLN A 385 21.59 12.77 -7.87
N GLU A 386 21.21 11.49 -7.74
CA GLU A 386 21.21 10.51 -8.83
C GLU A 386 20.25 10.92 -9.96
N THR A 387 19.10 11.50 -9.63
CA THR A 387 18.19 12.08 -10.62
C THR A 387 18.82 13.28 -11.31
N ARG A 388 19.48 14.18 -10.57
CA ARG A 388 20.19 15.32 -11.19
C ARG A 388 21.29 14.85 -12.15
N ASN A 389 22.04 13.83 -11.77
CA ASN A 389 23.08 13.23 -12.61
C ASN A 389 22.49 12.59 -13.87
N ASP A 390 21.33 11.94 -13.76
CA ASP A 390 20.60 11.38 -14.90
C ASP A 390 20.21 12.48 -15.89
N PHE A 391 19.60 13.58 -15.44
CA PHE A 391 19.29 14.74 -16.29
C PHE A 391 20.55 15.32 -16.97
N ALA A 392 21.62 15.53 -16.21
CA ALA A 392 22.87 16.07 -16.74
C ALA A 392 23.48 15.19 -17.85
N ARG A 393 23.35 13.85 -17.74
CA ARG A 393 23.82 12.91 -18.77
C ARG A 393 23.14 13.11 -20.13
N PHE A 394 21.91 13.60 -20.13
CA PHE A 394 21.15 13.90 -21.35
C PHE A 394 21.20 15.40 -21.74
N GLY A 395 22.07 16.20 -21.10
CA GLY A 395 22.16 17.64 -21.36
C GLY A 395 20.94 18.43 -20.90
N GLU A 396 20.17 17.88 -19.97
CA GLU A 396 18.96 18.49 -19.43
C GLU A 396 19.25 19.12 -18.07
N ASN A 397 18.70 20.30 -17.81
CA ASN A 397 18.83 20.98 -16.51
C ASN A 397 17.51 20.91 -15.75
N ILE A 398 17.54 20.30 -14.56
CA ILE A 398 16.42 20.28 -13.62
C ILE A 398 16.80 21.12 -12.40
N ASN A 399 16.21 22.32 -12.30
CA ASN A 399 16.48 23.29 -11.23
C ASN A 399 15.34 23.35 -10.22
#